data_AF-A0A7K3ZT88-F1
#
_entry.id   AF-A0A7K3ZT88-F1
#
_cell.length_a   1.000
_cell.length_b   1.000
_cell.length_c   1.000
_cell.angle_alpha   90.00
_cell.angle_beta   90.00
_cell.angle_gamma   90.00
#
_symmetry.space_group_name_H-M   'P 1'
#
loop_
_entity.id
_entity.type
_entity.pdbx_description
1 polymer ?
#
loop_
_entity_poly.entity_id
_entity_poly.type
_entity_poly.pdbx_seq_one_letter_code
_entity_poly.pdbx_strand_id
1 'polypeptide(L)'
;MSESVWKKPVVCIFKERGKGDWQSDPFVVVKAKQVSVAKGESKFSGKLEEFFTLMGDVDYLSSNEGKGDHYVMCWFDDAQPDMTHDLRRLHGVRFNGEVSYRENEQTHKRTYNATFNADQAKLS
;
A
#
# COMPACT_ATOMS: atom_id res chain seq x y z
N MET A 1 -15.79 10.71 10.39
CA MET A 1 -15.00 10.19 9.25
C MET A 1 -15.12 8.68 9.25
N SER A 2 -15.48 8.06 8.12
CA SER A 2 -15.54 6.59 8.01
C SER A 2 -14.15 6.05 7.66
N GLU A 3 -13.65 5.13 8.48
CA GLU A 3 -12.40 4.40 8.24
C GLU A 3 -12.73 2.96 7.86
N SER A 4 -12.12 2.48 6.78
CA SER A 4 -12.19 1.09 6.35
C SER A 4 -10.89 0.38 6.72
N VAL A 5 -10.99 -0.82 7.27
CA VAL A 5 -9.84 -1.58 7.81
C VAL A 5 -9.85 -3.00 7.27
N TRP A 6 -8.72 -3.42 6.71
CA TRP A 6 -8.49 -4.79 6.23
C TRP A 6 -7.37 -5.44 7.01
N LYS A 7 -7.60 -6.65 7.51
CA LYS A 7 -6.64 -7.41 8.31
C LYS A 7 -5.90 -8.41 7.46
N LYS A 8 -4.59 -8.49 7.68
CA LYS A 8 -3.67 -9.40 7.01
C LYS A 8 -3.71 -9.32 5.46
N PRO A 9 -3.87 -8.17 4.78
CA PRO A 9 -3.94 -8.19 3.32
C PRO A 9 -2.58 -8.49 2.69
N VAL A 10 -2.60 -9.15 1.52
CA VAL A 10 -1.50 -9.07 0.56
C VAL A 10 -1.75 -7.83 -0.30
N VAL A 11 -0.80 -6.90 -0.32
CA VAL A 11 -0.91 -5.65 -1.05
C VAL A 11 0.10 -5.64 -2.18
N CYS A 12 -0.40 -5.46 -3.40
CA CYS A 12 0.39 -5.26 -4.60
C CYS A 12 0.50 -3.76 -4.88
N ILE A 13 1.73 -3.27 -5.01
CA ILE A 13 2.06 -1.87 -5.26
C ILE A 13 2.66 -1.77 -6.66
N PHE A 14 2.04 -0.98 -7.52
CA PHE A 14 2.48 -0.73 -8.89
C PHE A 14 2.94 0.71 -9.04
N LYS A 15 3.96 0.96 -9.86
CA LYS A 15 4.29 2.34 -10.26
C LYS A 15 3.27 2.84 -11.28
N GLU A 16 2.75 4.04 -11.04
CA GLU A 16 1.84 4.72 -11.96
C GLU A 16 2.65 5.48 -13.02
N ARG A 17 2.29 5.33 -14.29
CA ARG A 17 2.93 5.97 -15.45
C ARG A 17 1.98 7.00 -16.06
N GLY A 18 1.99 8.22 -15.55
CA GLY A 18 1.17 9.30 -16.11
C GLY A 18 -0.34 8.98 -16.12
N LYS A 19 -1.10 9.53 -17.08
CA LYS A 19 -2.58 9.48 -17.11
C LYS A 19 -3.15 8.05 -17.10
N GLY A 20 -3.36 7.49 -15.91
CA GLY A 20 -4.19 6.31 -15.68
C GLY A 20 -3.57 4.96 -16.08
N ASP A 21 -2.35 4.94 -16.61
CA ASP A 21 -1.60 3.70 -16.86
C ASP A 21 -0.71 3.37 -15.67
N TRP A 22 -0.57 2.09 -15.36
CA TRP A 22 0.40 1.59 -14.38
C TRP A 22 1.16 0.41 -14.97
N GLN A 23 2.30 0.07 -14.37
CA GLN A 23 3.08 -1.08 -14.80
C GLN A 23 2.24 -2.36 -14.69
N SER A 24 2.34 -3.26 -15.68
CA SER A 24 1.62 -4.55 -15.65
C SER A 24 2.04 -5.41 -14.45
N ASP A 25 3.30 -5.29 -14.05
CA ASP A 25 3.88 -6.07 -12.96
C ASP A 25 3.96 -5.25 -11.68
N PRO A 26 3.66 -5.84 -10.51
CA PRO A 26 3.80 -5.15 -9.25
C PRO A 26 5.28 -4.83 -9.00
N PHE A 27 5.54 -3.57 -8.68
CA PHE A 27 6.86 -3.11 -8.29
C PHE A 27 7.27 -3.70 -6.93
N VAL A 28 6.33 -3.75 -6.00
CA VAL A 28 6.50 -4.34 -4.66
C VAL A 28 5.24 -5.10 -4.28
N VAL A 29 5.41 -6.27 -3.64
CA VAL A 29 4.32 -7.02 -3.01
C VAL A 29 4.63 -7.20 -1.54
N VAL A 30 3.68 -6.90 -0.66
CA VAL A 30 3.86 -6.99 0.79
C VAL A 30 2.73 -7.77 1.43
N LYS A 31 3.05 -8.48 2.53
CA LYS A 31 2.04 -8.95 3.48
C LYS A 31 2.03 -7.97 4.65
N ALA A 32 0.90 -7.32 4.87
CA ALA A 32 0.72 -6.41 6.00
C ALA A 32 -0.07 -7.08 7.11
N LYS A 33 0.09 -6.62 8.35
CA LYS A 33 -0.86 -6.97 9.42
C LYS A 33 -2.19 -6.27 9.21
N GLN A 34 -2.15 -5.03 8.72
CA GLN A 34 -3.33 -4.20 8.54
C GLN A 34 -3.12 -3.15 7.45
N VAL A 35 -4.19 -2.88 6.69
CA VAL A 35 -4.36 -1.66 5.90
C VAL A 35 -5.56 -0.91 6.44
N SER A 36 -5.41 0.38 6.71
CA SER A 36 -6.55 1.26 6.99
C SER A 36 -6.60 2.42 5.99
N VAL A 37 -7.81 2.79 5.58
CA VAL A 37 -8.06 3.90 4.67
C VAL A 37 -9.21 4.74 5.23
N ALA A 38 -8.95 6.02 5.43
CA ALA A 38 -9.92 7.02 5.83
C ALA A 38 -10.23 7.94 4.65
N LYS A 39 -11.52 8.27 4.48
CA LYS A 39 -11.97 9.27 3.50
C LYS A 39 -11.95 10.67 4.13
N GLY A 40 -11.14 11.56 3.57
CA GLY A 40 -11.12 12.99 3.87
C GLY A 40 -12.06 13.79 2.95
N GLU A 41 -11.95 15.12 2.97
CA GLU A 41 -12.85 16.02 2.21
C GLU A 41 -12.71 15.87 0.69
N SER A 42 -11.49 15.68 0.18
CA SER A 42 -11.21 15.57 -1.26
C SER A 42 -10.25 14.44 -1.63
N LYS A 43 -9.66 13.75 -0.64
CA LYS A 43 -8.64 12.71 -0.81
C LYS A 43 -8.78 11.61 0.24
N PHE A 44 -8.03 10.54 0.04
CA PHE A 44 -7.92 9.43 0.99
C PHE A 44 -6.57 9.48 1.68
N SER A 45 -6.56 9.09 2.95
CA SER A 45 -5.34 8.88 3.72
C SER A 45 -5.38 7.49 4.34
N GLY A 46 -4.23 6.86 4.51
CA GLY A 46 -4.21 5.53 5.06
C GLY A 46 -2.88 5.12 5.68
N LYS A 47 -2.91 3.93 6.24
CA LYS A 47 -1.77 3.29 6.92
C LYS A 47 -1.61 1.86 6.43
N LEU A 48 -0.36 1.47 6.27
CA LEU A 48 0.07 0.09 6.02
C LEU A 48 0.94 -0.31 7.20
N GLU A 49 0.42 -1.17 8.08
CA GLU A 49 1.00 -1.45 9.38
C GLU A 49 1.63 -2.85 9.45
N GLU A 50 2.78 -2.91 10.10
CA GLU A 50 3.57 -4.13 10.37
C GLU A 50 3.64 -5.06 9.16
N PHE A 51 4.19 -4.55 8.05
CA PHE A 51 4.29 -5.30 6.82
C PHE A 51 5.71 -5.79 6.54
N PHE A 52 5.80 -6.85 5.75
CA PHE A 52 7.07 -7.36 5.23
C PHE A 52 6.94 -7.62 3.73
N THR A 53 8.06 -7.50 3.05
CA THR A 53 8.15 -7.63 1.61
C THR A 53 8.14 -9.11 1.22
N LEU A 54 7.21 -9.47 0.33
CA LEU A 54 7.17 -10.78 -0.33
C LEU A 54 7.97 -10.74 -1.64
N MET A 55 7.96 -9.60 -2.34
CA MET A 55 8.64 -9.40 -3.61
C MET A 55 8.95 -7.91 -3.82
N GLY A 56 10.04 -7.62 -4.54
CA GLY A 56 10.41 -6.27 -4.96
C GLY A 56 11.26 -5.51 -3.94
N ASP A 57 11.56 -4.25 -4.25
CA ASP A 57 12.37 -3.37 -3.43
C ASP A 57 11.48 -2.36 -2.68
N VAL A 58 11.19 -2.67 -1.41
CA VAL A 58 10.43 -1.77 -0.53
C VAL A 58 11.23 -0.54 -0.11
N ASP A 59 12.56 -0.65 -0.03
CA ASP A 59 13.41 0.45 0.41
C ASP A 59 13.35 1.60 -0.60
N TYR A 60 13.10 1.28 -1.88
CA TYR A 60 12.80 2.28 -2.91
C TYR A 60 11.64 3.21 -2.54
N LEU A 61 10.58 2.73 -1.90
CA LEU A 61 9.45 3.57 -1.49
C LEU A 61 9.86 4.65 -0.47
N SER A 62 10.96 4.41 0.26
CA SER A 62 11.56 5.34 1.21
C SER A 62 12.64 6.24 0.59
N SER A 63 13.08 5.95 -0.64
CA SER A 63 14.11 6.71 -1.35
C SER A 63 13.60 8.08 -1.82
N ASN A 64 14.52 9.00 -2.14
CA ASN A 64 14.14 10.32 -2.68
C ASN A 64 13.37 10.22 -3.99
N GLU A 65 13.71 9.24 -4.83
CA GLU A 65 13.03 8.98 -6.10
C GLU A 65 11.61 8.44 -5.86
N GLY A 66 11.49 7.42 -5.00
CA GLY A 66 10.19 6.82 -4.70
C GLY A 66 9.21 7.77 -3.99
N LYS A 67 9.71 8.73 -3.21
CA LYS A 67 8.87 9.79 -2.63
C LYS A 67 8.24 10.70 -3.68
N GLY A 68 8.86 10.84 -4.84
CA GLY A 68 8.35 11.64 -5.96
C GLY A 68 7.39 10.88 -6.88
N ASP A 69 7.37 9.55 -6.79
CA ASP A 69 6.52 8.69 -7.61
C ASP A 69 5.07 8.64 -7.10
N HIS A 70 4.17 8.27 -8.02
CA HIS A 70 2.79 7.89 -7.71
C HIS A 70 2.64 6.38 -7.88
N TYR A 71 1.78 5.79 -7.06
CA TYR A 71 1.56 4.36 -7.05
C TYR A 71 0.08 4.00 -7.15
N VAL A 72 -0.15 2.77 -7.61
CA VAL A 72 -1.44 2.09 -7.48
C VAL A 72 -1.28 1.00 -6.42
N MET A 73 -2.15 0.98 -5.42
CA MET A 73 -2.21 -0.10 -4.43
C MET A 73 -3.45 -0.95 -4.66
N CYS A 74 -3.27 -2.26 -4.75
CA CYS A 74 -4.35 -3.24 -4.90
C CYS A 74 -4.25 -4.30 -3.81
N TRP A 75 -5.38 -4.69 -3.23
CA TRP A 75 -5.45 -5.84 -2.34
C TRP A 75 -6.84 -6.48 -2.37
N PHE A 76 -6.89 -7.71 -1.87
CA PHE A 76 -8.13 -8.46 -1.66
C PHE A 76 -8.38 -8.65 -0.17
N ASP A 77 -9.62 -8.92 0.18
CA ASP A 77 -9.99 -9.35 1.53
C ASP A 77 -9.88 -10.87 1.63
N ASP A 78 -8.93 -11.37 2.42
CA ASP A 78 -8.75 -12.82 2.65
C ASP A 78 -10.03 -13.47 3.25
N ALA A 79 -10.94 -12.67 3.84
CA ALA A 79 -12.20 -13.16 4.39
C ALA A 79 -13.32 -13.32 3.35
N GLN A 80 -13.15 -12.81 2.13
CA GLN A 80 -14.16 -12.88 1.09
C GLN A 80 -13.70 -13.75 -0.09
N PRO A 81 -14.48 -14.79 -0.46
CA PRO A 81 -14.06 -15.77 -1.45
C PRO A 81 -14.25 -15.31 -2.91
N ASP A 82 -14.93 -14.18 -3.17
CA ASP A 82 -15.30 -13.73 -4.52
C ASP A 82 -14.43 -12.57 -5.01
N MET A 83 -13.35 -12.91 -5.73
CA MET A 83 -12.40 -11.94 -6.28
C MET A 83 -13.01 -10.85 -7.18
N THR A 84 -14.24 -11.03 -7.70
CA THR A 84 -14.90 -10.01 -8.53
C THR A 84 -15.46 -8.83 -7.72
N HIS A 85 -15.76 -9.04 -6.43
CA HIS A 85 -16.34 -8.04 -5.52
C HIS A 85 -15.33 -7.49 -4.50
N ASP A 86 -14.13 -8.08 -4.42
CA ASP A 86 -13.19 -7.79 -3.33
C ASP A 86 -11.92 -7.06 -3.71
N LEU A 87 -11.74 -6.74 -5.00
CA LEU A 87 -10.58 -5.97 -5.42
C LEU A 87 -10.70 -4.53 -4.94
N ARG A 88 -9.94 -4.21 -3.89
CA ARG A 88 -9.74 -2.85 -3.40
C ARG A 88 -8.60 -2.21 -4.17
N ARG A 89 -8.77 -0.95 -4.53
CA ARG A 89 -7.77 -0.21 -5.32
C ARG A 89 -7.67 1.24 -4.91
N LEU A 90 -6.44 1.73 -4.79
CA LEU A 90 -6.11 3.14 -4.63
C LEU A 90 -5.25 3.62 -5.79
N HIS A 91 -5.52 4.83 -6.29
CA HIS A 91 -4.73 5.50 -7.34
C HIS A 91 -4.12 6.80 -6.82
N GLY A 92 -3.02 7.25 -7.45
CA GLY A 92 -2.29 8.44 -7.01
C GLY A 92 -1.72 8.29 -5.60
N VAL A 93 -1.40 7.06 -5.20
CA VAL A 93 -0.85 6.78 -3.87
C VAL A 93 0.51 7.44 -3.76
N ARG A 94 0.72 8.17 -2.66
CA ARG A 94 2.00 8.76 -2.28
C ARG A 94 2.32 8.36 -0.85
N PHE A 95 3.50 7.76 -0.66
CA PHE A 95 4.03 7.49 0.66
C PHE A 95 4.66 8.78 1.20
N ASN A 96 4.13 9.33 2.28
CA ASN A 96 4.50 10.67 2.78
C ASN A 96 5.84 10.68 3.54
N GLY A 97 6.88 10.08 2.95
CA GLY A 97 8.25 10.15 3.46
C GLY A 97 8.58 9.23 4.65
N GLU A 98 7.62 8.46 5.17
CA GLU A 98 7.81 7.63 6.36
C GLU A 98 7.44 6.17 6.11
N VAL A 99 7.97 5.57 5.04
CA VAL A 99 8.19 4.13 5.10
C VAL A 99 9.32 3.92 6.11
N SER A 100 8.95 3.58 7.34
CA SER A 100 9.87 3.31 8.44
C SER A 100 9.96 1.80 8.65
N TYR A 101 11.06 1.33 9.24
CA TYR A 101 11.16 -0.07 9.64
C TYR A 101 11.75 -0.20 11.03
N ARG A 102 11.38 -1.30 11.68
CA ARG A 102 12.10 -1.85 12.84
C ARG A 102 12.82 -3.11 12.38
N GLU A 103 14.07 -3.26 12.76
CA GLU A 103 14.83 -4.48 12.53
C GLU A 103 14.84 -5.30 13.82
N ASN A 104 14.54 -6.59 13.70
CA ASN A 104 14.70 -7.51 14.82
C ASN A 104 16.18 -7.88 14.98
N GLU A 105 16.80 -7.50 16.09
CA GLU A 105 18.25 -7.66 16.33
C GLU A 105 18.75 -9.11 16.23
N GLN A 106 17.90 -10.10 16.53
CA GLN A 106 18.29 -11.51 16.53
C GLN A 106 18.17 -12.16 15.15
N THR A 107 17.20 -11.73 14.36
CA THR A 107 16.86 -12.36 13.08
C THR A 107 17.22 -11.50 11.87
N HIS A 108 17.63 -10.25 12.10
CA HIS A 108 17.85 -9.20 11.10
C HIS A 108 16.63 -8.96 10.19
N LYS A 109 15.43 -9.39 10.61
CA LYS A 109 14.20 -9.21 9.83
C LYS A 109 13.68 -7.81 10.02
N ARG A 110 13.44 -7.11 8.91
CA ARG A 110 12.80 -5.79 8.88
C ARG A 110 11.29 -5.91 8.81
N THR A 111 10.61 -5.16 9.67
CA THR A 111 9.15 -4.98 9.62
C THR A 111 8.87 -3.50 9.39
N TYR A 112 8.12 -3.21 8.34
CA TYR A 112 7.89 -1.85 7.85
C TYR A 112 6.53 -1.32 8.31
N ASN A 113 6.43 0.00 8.35
CA ASN A 113 5.19 0.76 8.52
C ASN A 113 5.20 1.93 7.55
N ALA A 114 4.04 2.28 7.00
CA ALA A 114 3.94 3.40 6.07
C ALA A 114 2.63 4.16 6.26
N THR A 115 2.71 5.48 6.12
CA THR A 115 1.56 6.36 5.93
C THR A 115 1.49 6.80 4.47
N PHE A 116 0.28 6.90 3.94
CA PHE A 116 0.08 7.30 2.55
C PHE A 116 -1.15 8.19 2.37
N ASN A 117 -1.12 8.96 1.29
CA ASN A 117 -2.29 9.61 0.72
C ASN A 117 -2.64 8.96 -0.62
N ALA A 118 -3.90 9.00 -1.03
CA ALA A 118 -4.35 8.58 -2.35
C ALA A 118 -5.38 9.57 -2.90
N ASP A 119 -5.39 9.72 -4.23
CA ASP A 119 -6.28 10.67 -4.90
C ASP A 119 -7.62 10.03 -5.24
N GLN A 120 -7.67 8.72 -5.50
CA GLN A 120 -8.90 7.98 -5.79
C GLN A 120 -8.92 6.62 -5.11
N ALA A 121 -10.12 6.10 -4.84
CA ALA A 121 -10.29 4.80 -4.20
C ALA A 121 -11.52 4.05 -4.73
N LYS A 122 -11.37 2.75 -4.99
CA LYS A 122 -12.43 1.76 -5.09
C LYS A 122 -12.32 0.83 -3.89
N LEU A 123 -13.17 1.03 -2.87
CA LEU A 123 -13.13 0.30 -1.60
C LEU A 123 -14.32 -0.64 -1.38
N SER A 124 -15.25 -0.68 -2.33
CA SER A 124 -16.47 -1.50 -2.35
C SER A 124 -16.47 -2.44 -3.54
#